data_AF-A0A2N9M8M9-F1
#
_entry.id   AF-A0A2N9M8M9-F1
#
_cell.length_a   1.000
_cell.length_b   1.000
_cell.length_c   1.000
_cell.angle_alpha   90.00
_cell.angle_beta   90.00
_cell.angle_gamma   90.00
#
_symmetry.space_group_name_H-M   'P 1'
#
loop_
_entity.id
_entity.type
_entity.pdbx_description
1 polymer ?
#
loop_
_entity_poly.entity_id
_entity_poly.type
_entity_poly.pdbx_seq_one_letter_code
_entity_poly.pdbx_strand_id
1 'polypeptide(L)'
;MPVKPRVYTDSCCFIELALQSIGKHKSERENDLWHLKALFDAAFDEKIELLTATLSIAECSHANGDVSDDIKSLFKRLLTSGRYILLVQDTVLVAERARNLRWAHGLTFRGADAIHIASAMEMKCDEFLTWDNRIHGQAEALANLGLPIHYPCDTGSLPMEYRQQNLLIPAAADAEAATDQEGQQLTDTEVPTNESGKEATSDTKAGDEHETDPTHPAPVRGSDEGRVESEAPGEAPRSAPEEPPAKVELASEKPKAASEGGLGESGS
;
A
#
# COMPACT_ATOMS: atom_id res chain seq x y z
N MET A 1 -0.95 -0.06 28.14
CA MET A 1 0.12 -0.24 27.14
C MET A 1 0.14 1.01 26.27
N PRO A 2 1.31 1.55 25.89
CA PRO A 2 1.38 2.66 24.95
C PRO A 2 0.66 2.28 23.65
N VAL A 3 -0.11 3.20 23.09
CA VAL A 3 -0.81 2.99 21.80
C VAL A 3 0.26 2.97 20.70
N LYS A 4 0.28 1.91 19.89
CA LYS A 4 1.21 1.78 18.77
C LYS A 4 0.72 2.64 17.61
N PRO A 5 1.60 3.39 16.92
CA PRO A 5 1.24 4.06 15.67
C PRO A 5 0.73 3.06 14.63
N ARG A 6 -0.28 3.46 13.86
CA ARG A 6 -0.93 2.66 12.83
C ARG A 6 -0.71 3.31 11.49
N VAL A 7 0.09 2.67 10.65
CA VAL A 7 0.56 3.22 9.38
C VAL A 7 -0.07 2.42 8.26
N TYR A 8 -0.82 3.08 7.40
CA TYR A 8 -1.36 2.43 6.21
C TYR A 8 -0.36 2.52 5.06
N THR A 9 -0.17 1.43 4.34
CA THR A 9 0.77 1.34 3.20
C THR A 9 0.02 0.91 1.94
N ASP A 10 0.11 1.72 0.90
CA ASP A 10 -0.52 1.47 -0.41
C ASP A 10 0.19 0.36 -1.21
N SER A 11 -0.46 -0.24 -2.22
CA SER A 11 0.13 -1.36 -2.97
C SER A 11 1.37 -0.97 -3.76
N CYS A 12 1.44 0.27 -4.23
CA CYS A 12 2.62 0.80 -4.91
C CYS A 12 3.88 0.70 -4.04
N CYS A 13 3.73 0.72 -2.71
CA CYS A 13 4.84 0.54 -1.77
C CYS A 13 5.51 -0.83 -1.90
N PHE A 14 4.70 -1.89 -1.96
CA PHE A 14 5.20 -3.26 -2.10
C PHE A 14 5.78 -3.54 -3.48
N ILE A 15 5.17 -2.96 -4.52
CA ILE A 15 5.64 -3.10 -5.90
C ILE A 15 7.05 -2.53 -6.03
N GLU A 16 7.37 -1.38 -5.44
CA GLU A 16 8.73 -0.83 -5.51
C GLU A 16 9.76 -1.64 -4.72
N LEU A 17 9.38 -2.23 -3.57
CA LEU A 17 10.26 -3.19 -2.88
C LEU A 17 10.58 -4.39 -3.78
N ALA A 18 9.59 -4.88 -4.51
CA ALA A 18 9.79 -5.94 -5.50
C ALA A 18 10.69 -5.49 -6.64
N LEU A 19 10.48 -4.29 -7.21
CA LEU A 19 11.36 -3.72 -8.22
C LEU A 19 12.80 -3.56 -7.72
N GLN A 20 12.99 -3.21 -6.45
CA GLN A 20 14.31 -3.12 -5.86
C GLN A 20 15.00 -4.49 -5.77
N SER A 21 14.27 -5.55 -5.40
CA SER A 21 14.82 -6.91 -5.31
C SER A 21 15.35 -7.46 -6.65
N ILE A 22 14.86 -6.93 -7.77
CA ILE A 22 15.29 -7.30 -9.13
C ILE A 22 16.14 -6.21 -9.81
N GLY A 23 16.59 -5.20 -9.05
CA GLY A 23 17.45 -4.12 -9.57
C GLY A 23 16.79 -3.19 -10.59
N LYS A 24 15.45 -3.12 -10.64
CA LYS A 24 14.68 -2.28 -11.58
C LYS A 24 14.02 -1.06 -10.94
N HIS A 25 14.29 -0.78 -9.68
CA HIS A 25 13.80 0.42 -8.99
C HIS A 25 14.47 1.70 -9.51
N LYS A 26 13.82 2.85 -9.29
CA LYS A 26 14.41 4.15 -9.58
C LYS A 26 15.35 4.57 -8.44
N SER A 27 16.57 4.98 -8.77
CA SER A 27 17.59 5.39 -7.78
C SER A 27 17.17 6.60 -6.95
N GLU A 28 16.37 7.50 -7.52
CA GLU A 28 15.76 8.65 -6.80
C GLU A 28 14.90 8.24 -5.60
N ARG A 29 14.50 6.97 -5.49
CA ARG A 29 13.65 6.42 -4.42
C ARG A 29 14.42 5.64 -3.37
N GLU A 30 15.75 5.62 -3.41
CA GLU A 30 16.56 4.86 -2.43
C GLU A 30 16.27 5.27 -0.99
N ASN A 31 16.12 6.58 -0.73
CA ASN A 31 15.81 7.09 0.60
C ASN A 31 14.42 6.63 1.08
N ASP A 32 13.40 6.70 0.22
CA ASP A 32 12.07 6.21 0.57
C ASP A 32 12.05 4.69 0.79
N LEU A 33 12.73 3.93 -0.06
CA LEU A 33 12.84 2.46 0.07
C LEU A 33 13.55 2.07 1.36
N TRP A 34 14.56 2.83 1.77
CA TRP A 34 15.21 2.65 3.06
C TRP A 34 14.22 2.87 4.23
N HIS A 35 13.47 3.98 4.22
CA HIS A 35 12.47 4.25 5.26
C HIS A 35 11.36 3.21 5.28
N LEU A 36 10.91 2.78 4.10
CA LEU A 36 9.91 1.73 3.98
C LEU A 36 10.42 0.43 4.61
N LYS A 37 11.65 -0.01 4.31
CA LYS A 37 12.25 -1.19 4.96
C LYS A 37 12.35 -1.03 6.49
N ALA A 38 12.76 0.14 6.96
CA ALA A 38 12.84 0.44 8.39
C ALA A 38 11.46 0.35 9.07
N LEU A 39 10.38 0.75 8.39
CA LEU A 39 9.01 0.55 8.88
C LEU A 39 8.65 -0.94 8.97
N PHE A 40 9.05 -1.75 7.99
CA PHE A 40 8.84 -3.20 8.03
C PHE A 40 9.56 -3.86 9.22
N ASP A 41 10.79 -3.44 9.50
CA ASP A 41 11.56 -3.91 10.66
C ASP A 41 10.90 -3.47 11.97
N ALA A 42 10.45 -2.21 12.06
CA ALA A 42 9.71 -1.70 13.20
C ALA A 42 8.38 -2.43 13.43
N ALA A 43 7.67 -2.80 12.36
CA ALA A 43 6.43 -3.57 12.44
C ALA A 43 6.70 -5.02 12.88
N PHE A 44 7.79 -5.64 12.38
CA PHE A 44 8.21 -6.98 12.78
C PHE A 44 8.53 -7.06 14.27
N ASP A 45 9.15 -6.02 14.83
CA ASP A 45 9.43 -5.88 16.27
C ASP A 45 8.23 -5.33 17.07
N GLU A 46 7.06 -5.28 16.42
CA GLU A 46 5.78 -4.84 16.95
C GLU A 46 5.79 -3.42 17.57
N LYS A 47 6.63 -2.52 17.06
CA LYS A 47 6.71 -1.11 17.50
C LYS A 47 5.63 -0.24 16.86
N ILE A 48 5.23 -0.61 15.65
CA ILE A 48 4.14 0.00 14.89
C ILE A 48 3.22 -1.10 14.34
N GLU A 49 2.03 -0.73 13.90
CA GLU A 49 1.17 -1.58 13.09
C GLU A 49 1.22 -1.09 11.64
N LEU A 50 1.69 -1.93 10.72
CA LEU A 50 1.55 -1.67 9.28
C LEU A 50 0.29 -2.35 8.77
N LEU A 51 -0.55 -1.58 8.06
CA LEU A 51 -1.82 -2.04 7.52
C LEU A 51 -1.87 -1.85 6.01
N THR A 52 -2.61 -2.71 5.32
CA THR A 52 -3.00 -2.50 3.92
C THR A 52 -4.31 -3.23 3.61
N ALA A 53 -5.01 -2.89 2.53
CA ALA A 53 -6.23 -3.58 2.14
C ALA A 53 -5.93 -4.97 1.56
N THR A 54 -6.87 -5.90 1.73
CA THR A 54 -6.83 -7.20 1.05
C THR A 54 -6.69 -7.07 -0.46
N LEU A 55 -7.22 -6.00 -1.03
CA LEU A 55 -7.10 -5.66 -2.45
C LEU A 55 -5.63 -5.61 -2.92
N SER A 56 -4.68 -5.19 -2.07
CA SER A 56 -3.26 -5.14 -2.43
C SER A 56 -2.68 -6.48 -2.88
N ILE A 57 -3.25 -7.61 -2.45
CA ILE A 57 -2.84 -8.94 -2.91
C ILE A 57 -3.06 -9.07 -4.43
N ALA A 58 -4.18 -8.55 -4.94
CA ALA A 58 -4.51 -8.59 -6.35
C ALA A 58 -3.71 -7.55 -7.16
N GLU A 59 -3.43 -6.39 -6.56
CA GLU A 59 -2.64 -5.33 -7.20
C GLU A 59 -1.16 -5.71 -7.33
N CYS A 60 -0.61 -6.42 -6.34
CA CYS A 60 0.76 -6.93 -6.34
C CYS A 60 0.88 -8.23 -7.15
N SER A 61 0.48 -8.19 -8.42
CA SER A 61 0.52 -9.35 -9.32
C SER A 61 1.84 -9.49 -10.10
N HIS A 62 2.56 -8.38 -10.31
CA HIS A 62 3.84 -8.35 -11.04
C HIS A 62 4.71 -7.15 -10.64
N ALA A 63 6.01 -7.20 -10.94
CA ALA A 63 6.93 -6.06 -10.79
C ALA A 63 7.54 -5.68 -12.15
N ASN A 64 7.03 -4.61 -12.77
CA ASN A 64 7.42 -4.20 -14.14
C ASN A 64 7.34 -5.37 -15.15
N GLY A 65 6.20 -6.08 -15.15
CA GLY A 65 5.95 -7.25 -15.98
C GLY A 65 6.59 -8.57 -15.50
N ASP A 66 7.45 -8.51 -14.47
CA ASP A 66 8.08 -9.71 -13.90
C ASP A 66 7.09 -10.48 -13.02
N VAL A 67 6.87 -11.76 -13.37
CA VAL A 67 6.00 -12.73 -12.68
C VAL A 67 6.77 -14.00 -12.31
N SER A 68 8.08 -13.88 -12.10
CA SER A 68 8.93 -14.98 -11.61
C SER A 68 8.46 -15.48 -10.23
N ASP A 69 8.83 -16.72 -9.91
CA ASP A 69 8.46 -17.32 -8.63
C ASP A 69 9.10 -16.60 -7.43
N ASP A 70 10.24 -15.94 -7.63
CA ASP A 70 10.88 -15.09 -6.63
C ASP A 70 9.99 -13.87 -6.29
N ILE A 71 9.43 -13.20 -7.30
CA ILE A 71 8.50 -12.07 -7.10
C ILE A 71 7.20 -12.54 -6.43
N LYS A 72 6.62 -13.65 -6.88
CA LYS A 72 5.42 -14.23 -6.25
C LYS A 72 5.69 -14.59 -4.78
N SER A 73 6.83 -15.22 -4.51
CA SER A 73 7.26 -15.60 -3.16
C SER A 73 7.47 -14.37 -2.29
N LEU A 74 8.08 -13.31 -2.83
CA LEU A 74 8.25 -12.04 -2.14
C LEU A 74 6.91 -11.42 -1.74
N PHE A 75 5.97 -11.25 -2.69
CA PHE A 75 4.65 -10.68 -2.37
C PHE A 75 3.87 -11.55 -1.38
N LYS A 76 3.91 -12.88 -1.54
CA LYS A 76 3.28 -13.81 -0.59
C LYS A 76 3.86 -13.64 0.82
N ARG A 77 5.19 -13.55 0.95
CA ARG A 77 5.87 -13.37 2.24
C ARG A 77 5.56 -12.00 2.86
N LEU A 78 5.53 -10.93 2.08
CA LEU A 78 5.23 -9.59 2.60
C LEU A 78 3.76 -9.46 3.03
N LEU A 79 2.83 -9.80 2.13
CA LEU A 79 1.41 -9.49 2.30
C LEU A 79 0.64 -10.54 3.11
N THR A 80 1.03 -11.82 3.03
CA THR A 80 0.20 -12.92 3.56
C THR A 80 0.87 -13.73 4.67
N SER A 81 2.08 -13.37 5.11
CA SER A 81 2.72 -14.03 6.25
C SER A 81 2.08 -13.70 7.60
N GLY A 82 1.33 -12.59 7.67
CA GLY A 82 0.77 -12.05 8.91
C GLY A 82 1.82 -11.51 9.89
N ARG A 83 3.10 -11.46 9.49
CA ARG A 83 4.20 -11.05 10.36
C ARG A 83 4.57 -9.57 10.23
N TYR A 84 4.44 -9.03 9.03
CA TYR A 84 4.80 -7.64 8.74
C TYR A 84 3.60 -6.72 8.63
N ILE A 85 2.52 -7.22 8.02
CA ILE A 85 1.38 -6.42 7.61
C ILE A 85 0.09 -7.05 8.13
N LEU A 86 -0.80 -6.21 8.63
CA LEU A 86 -2.18 -6.54 8.96
C LEU A 86 -3.08 -6.23 7.77
N LEU A 87 -3.77 -7.24 7.25
CA LEU A 87 -4.69 -7.09 6.13
C LEU A 87 -6.06 -6.59 6.59
N VAL A 88 -6.48 -5.46 6.04
CA VAL A 88 -7.81 -4.88 6.23
C VAL A 88 -8.76 -5.51 5.21
N GLN A 89 -9.81 -6.16 5.69
CA GLN A 89 -10.83 -6.76 4.84
C GLN A 89 -11.72 -5.69 4.21
N ASP A 90 -12.07 -5.89 2.94
CA ASP A 90 -13.02 -5.05 2.22
C ASP A 90 -14.45 -5.30 2.74
N THR A 91 -14.84 -4.55 3.77
CA THR A 91 -16.19 -4.63 4.35
C THR A 91 -17.14 -3.64 3.69
N VAL A 92 -18.45 -3.80 3.94
CA VAL A 92 -19.45 -2.82 3.50
C VAL A 92 -19.13 -1.42 4.04
N LEU A 93 -18.64 -1.29 5.28
CA LEU A 93 -18.26 0.00 5.86
C LEU A 93 -17.13 0.68 5.08
N VAL A 94 -16.11 -0.10 4.67
CA VAL A 94 -15.02 0.39 3.81
C VAL A 94 -15.57 0.84 2.46
N ALA A 95 -16.44 0.04 1.83
CA ALA A 95 -17.02 0.37 0.52
C ALA A 95 -17.91 1.62 0.57
N GLU A 96 -18.71 1.79 1.62
CA GLU A 96 -19.54 2.98 1.82
C GLU A 96 -18.68 4.21 2.11
N ARG A 97 -17.62 4.06 2.90
CA ARG A 97 -16.66 5.15 3.15
C ARG A 97 -15.94 5.56 1.87
N ALA A 98 -15.52 4.60 1.04
CA ALA A 98 -14.91 4.87 -0.27
C ALA A 98 -15.86 5.64 -1.20
N ARG A 99 -17.14 5.27 -1.24
CA ARG A 99 -18.19 6.01 -1.96
C ARG A 99 -18.37 7.42 -1.41
N ASN A 100 -18.34 7.58 -0.08
CA ASN A 100 -18.53 8.86 0.59
C ASN A 100 -17.38 9.86 0.37
N LEU A 101 -16.16 9.39 0.06
CA LEU A 101 -15.07 10.28 -0.41
C LEU A 101 -15.56 11.17 -1.56
N ARG A 102 -16.30 10.59 -2.52
CA ARG A 102 -16.88 11.35 -3.63
C ARG A 102 -18.16 12.08 -3.22
N TRP A 103 -19.12 11.37 -2.63
CA TRP A 103 -20.47 11.89 -2.42
C TRP A 103 -20.55 12.96 -1.34
N ALA A 104 -19.80 12.80 -0.24
CA ALA A 104 -19.84 13.70 0.91
C ALA A 104 -18.70 14.71 0.88
N HIS A 105 -17.54 14.36 0.31
CA HIS A 105 -16.33 15.20 0.38
C HIS A 105 -15.86 15.74 -0.98
N GLY A 106 -16.49 15.35 -2.09
CA GLY A 106 -16.10 15.80 -3.43
C GLY A 106 -14.75 15.26 -3.92
N LEU A 107 -14.13 14.32 -3.19
CA LEU A 107 -12.84 13.73 -3.53
C LEU A 107 -13.03 12.59 -4.52
N THR A 108 -12.44 12.74 -5.70
CA THR A 108 -12.61 11.79 -6.80
C THR A 108 -11.36 10.95 -6.99
N PHE A 109 -11.43 9.69 -6.54
CA PHE A 109 -10.40 8.68 -6.75
C PHE A 109 -10.89 7.55 -7.66
N ARG A 110 -9.96 6.70 -8.13
CA ARG A 110 -10.34 5.42 -8.78
C ARG A 110 -10.87 4.47 -7.72
N GLY A 111 -11.55 3.40 -8.17
CA GLY A 111 -12.16 2.42 -7.25
C GLY A 111 -11.15 1.85 -6.24
N ALA A 112 -9.99 1.39 -6.72
CA ALA A 112 -8.94 0.83 -5.87
C ALA A 112 -8.35 1.88 -4.89
N ASP A 113 -7.89 3.02 -5.42
CA ASP A 113 -7.38 4.13 -4.60
C ASP A 113 -8.38 4.55 -3.50
N ALA A 114 -9.68 4.62 -3.83
CA ALA A 114 -10.73 4.96 -2.87
C ALA A 114 -10.88 3.91 -1.77
N ILE A 115 -10.74 2.62 -2.10
CA ILE A 115 -10.77 1.52 -1.13
C ILE A 115 -9.55 1.58 -0.22
N HIS A 116 -8.36 1.88 -0.75
CA HIS A 116 -7.15 2.05 0.05
C HIS A 116 -7.32 3.16 1.09
N ILE A 117 -7.72 4.34 0.64
CA ILE A 117 -7.95 5.51 1.51
C ILE A 117 -9.05 5.19 2.54
N ALA A 118 -10.17 4.62 2.10
CA ALA A 118 -11.27 4.28 3.00
C ALA A 118 -10.87 3.23 4.04
N SER A 119 -10.07 2.23 3.67
CA SER A 119 -9.54 1.23 4.59
C SER A 119 -8.67 1.88 5.66
N ALA A 120 -7.78 2.79 5.27
CA ALA A 120 -6.93 3.53 6.21
C ALA A 120 -7.75 4.36 7.19
N MET A 121 -8.76 5.09 6.70
CA MET A 121 -9.66 5.89 7.52
C MET A 121 -10.53 5.04 8.46
N GLU A 122 -11.06 3.91 7.98
CA GLU A 122 -11.87 3.00 8.78
C GLU A 122 -11.04 2.39 9.93
N MET A 123 -9.79 2.04 9.62
CA MET A 123 -8.84 1.56 10.61
C MET A 123 -8.22 2.68 11.45
N LYS A 124 -8.58 3.96 11.24
CA LYS A 124 -8.01 5.10 11.98
C LYS A 124 -6.47 5.08 11.97
N CYS A 125 -5.88 4.87 10.80
CA CYS A 125 -4.44 4.96 10.64
C CYS A 125 -4.00 6.40 10.88
N ASP A 126 -2.86 6.57 11.55
CA ASP A 126 -2.26 7.87 11.85
C ASP A 126 -1.70 8.54 10.60
N GLU A 127 -1.31 7.75 9.60
CA GLU A 127 -0.81 8.22 8.30
C GLU A 127 -1.04 7.19 7.19
N PHE A 128 -1.02 7.67 5.95
CA PHE A 128 -1.13 6.88 4.73
C PHE A 128 0.11 7.09 3.84
N LEU A 129 0.84 6.01 3.59
CA LEU A 129 2.05 6.01 2.80
C LEU A 129 1.76 5.58 1.36
N THR A 130 2.13 6.43 0.40
CA THR A 130 2.01 6.16 -1.03
C THR A 130 3.01 6.98 -1.85
N TRP A 131 3.33 6.49 -3.04
CA TRP A 131 4.03 7.25 -4.08
C TRP A 131 3.10 7.74 -5.20
N ASP A 132 1.79 7.52 -5.12
CA ASP A 132 0.86 8.03 -6.12
C ASP A 132 0.68 9.55 -5.98
N ASN A 133 1.26 10.28 -6.93
CA ASN A 133 1.16 11.74 -7.02
C ASN A 133 -0.29 12.24 -7.12
N ARG A 134 -1.24 11.43 -7.59
CA ARG A 134 -2.66 11.79 -7.63
C ARG A 134 -3.27 11.86 -6.25
N ILE A 135 -2.90 10.92 -5.37
CA ILE A 135 -3.33 10.93 -3.97
C ILE A 135 -2.65 12.08 -3.22
N HIS A 136 -1.34 12.29 -3.45
CA HIS A 136 -0.63 13.45 -2.91
C HIS A 136 -1.23 14.80 -3.34
N GLY A 137 -1.74 14.89 -4.57
CA GLY A 137 -2.47 16.08 -5.03
C GLY A 137 -3.76 16.39 -4.24
N GLN A 138 -4.21 15.47 -3.39
CA GLN A 138 -5.36 15.63 -2.49
C GLN A 138 -4.96 15.56 -0.99
N ALA A 139 -3.66 15.63 -0.67
CA ALA A 139 -3.15 15.40 0.68
C ALA A 139 -3.75 16.36 1.73
N GLU A 140 -3.89 17.65 1.42
CA GLU A 140 -4.50 18.63 2.33
C GLU A 140 -5.97 18.29 2.65
N ALA A 141 -6.73 17.91 1.62
CA ALA A 141 -8.13 17.55 1.80
C ALA A 141 -8.30 16.25 2.62
N LEU A 142 -7.42 15.26 2.42
CA LEU A 142 -7.41 14.01 3.19
C LEU A 142 -6.94 14.25 4.63
N ALA A 143 -5.96 15.12 4.85
CA ALA A 143 -5.53 15.52 6.19
C ALA A 143 -6.66 16.22 6.97
N ASN A 144 -7.47 17.05 6.32
CA ASN A 144 -8.67 17.65 6.91
C ASN A 144 -9.74 16.61 7.30
N LEU A 145 -9.70 15.42 6.71
CA LEU A 145 -10.54 14.27 7.08
C LEU A 145 -9.85 13.35 8.11
N GLY A 146 -8.70 13.76 8.66
CA GLY A 146 -7.96 13.02 9.67
C GLY A 146 -7.05 11.92 9.12
N LEU A 147 -6.68 11.96 7.84
CA LEU A 147 -5.73 11.01 7.25
C LEU A 147 -4.60 11.77 6.51
N PRO A 148 -3.48 12.07 7.18
CA PRO A 148 -2.34 12.69 6.52
C PRO A 148 -1.67 11.71 5.54
N ILE A 149 -1.28 12.22 4.38
CA ILE A 149 -0.64 11.46 3.30
C ILE A 149 0.84 11.81 3.29
N HIS A 150 1.71 10.80 3.29
CA HIS A 150 3.16 10.99 3.28
C HIS A 150 3.84 10.10 2.24
N TYR A 151 4.98 10.55 1.75
CA TYR A 151 5.95 9.63 1.17
C TYR A 151 6.60 8.83 2.31
N PRO A 152 7.10 7.59 2.06
CA PRO A 152 7.74 6.82 3.11
C PRO A 152 8.90 7.55 3.80
N CYS A 153 9.67 8.38 3.11
CA CYS A 153 10.75 9.16 3.76
C CYS A 153 10.25 10.28 4.68
N ASP A 154 9.01 10.72 4.54
CA ASP A 154 8.41 11.80 5.33
C ASP A 154 7.59 11.28 6.53
N THR A 155 7.58 9.96 6.77
CA THR A 155 6.83 9.33 7.86
C THR A 155 7.20 9.92 9.23
N GLY A 156 6.18 10.33 9.99
CA GLY A 156 6.34 10.69 11.40
C GLY A 156 6.36 9.47 12.31
N SER A 157 5.88 8.32 11.82
CA SER A 157 5.57 7.15 12.63
C SER A 157 6.73 6.17 12.80
N LEU A 158 7.83 6.32 12.06
CA LEU A 158 9.02 5.51 12.26
C LEU A 158 9.67 5.82 13.63
N PRO A 159 9.81 4.84 14.54
CA PRO A 159 10.43 5.07 15.86
C PRO A 159 11.89 5.50 15.72
N MET A 160 12.37 6.30 16.69
CA MET A 160 13.69 6.93 16.63
C MET A 160 14.83 5.90 16.50
N GLU A 161 14.69 4.74 17.14
CA GLU A 161 15.66 3.64 17.07
C GLU A 161 15.81 3.02 15.67
N TYR A 162 14.81 3.18 14.78
CA TYR A 162 14.87 2.74 13.37
C TYR A 162 15.25 3.86 12.41
N ARG A 163 15.36 5.12 12.87
CA ARG A 163 15.76 6.27 12.02
C ARG A 163 17.26 6.35 11.75
N GLN A 164 18.05 5.49 12.40
CA GLN A 164 19.49 5.48 12.23
C GLN A 164 19.84 4.78 10.92
N GLN A 165 20.00 5.55 9.84
CA GLN A 165 20.54 5.06 8.56
C GLN A 165 21.96 4.52 8.76
N ASN A 166 22.09 3.24 9.15
CA ASN A 166 23.36 2.51 9.28
C ASN A 166 24.55 3.40 9.71
N LEU A 167 24.38 4.18 10.80
CA LEU A 167 25.51 4.89 11.42
C LEU A 167 26.54 3.89 11.98
N LEU A 168 26.16 2.60 12.04
CA LEU A 168 27.07 1.46 12.08
C LEU A 168 27.67 1.22 10.68
N ILE A 169 28.46 2.16 10.18
CA ILE A 169 29.61 1.76 9.37
C ILE A 169 30.49 0.99 10.34
N PRO A 170 30.75 -0.32 10.15
CA PRO A 170 31.66 -1.03 11.01
C PRO A 170 33.04 -0.40 10.81
N ALA A 171 33.48 0.41 11.77
CA ALA A 171 34.80 1.04 11.78
C ALA A 171 35.95 0.03 11.98
N ALA A 172 35.74 -1.26 11.70
CA ALA A 172 36.65 -2.32 12.12
C ALA A 172 36.61 -3.58 11.22
N ALA A 173 36.62 -3.42 9.90
CA ALA A 173 36.97 -4.53 8.99
C ALA A 173 38.40 -4.43 8.42
N ASP A 174 39.18 -3.41 8.81
CA ASP A 174 40.57 -3.21 8.33
C ASP A 174 41.65 -3.61 9.36
N ALA A 175 41.33 -4.43 10.37
CA ALA A 175 42.29 -4.79 11.43
C ALA A 175 42.73 -6.27 11.47
N GLU A 176 42.28 -7.14 10.56
CA GLU A 176 42.75 -8.55 10.51
C GLU A 176 43.31 -8.98 9.15
N ALA A 177 44.04 -8.08 8.47
CA ALA A 177 44.87 -8.44 7.32
C ALA A 177 46.34 -8.08 7.56
N ALA A 178 46.91 -8.51 8.70
CA ALA A 178 48.35 -8.49 8.93
C ALA A 178 48.77 -9.51 10.00
N THR A 179 48.65 -10.80 9.69
CA THR A 179 49.55 -11.81 10.27
C THR A 179 49.81 -12.91 9.25
N ASP A 180 50.79 -12.63 8.39
CA ASP A 180 51.88 -13.50 7.93
C ASP A 180 51.80 -15.05 8.07
N GLN A 181 52.16 -15.68 6.92
CA GLN A 181 52.90 -16.96 6.73
C GLN A 181 52.09 -18.28 6.87
N GLU A 182 52.34 -19.36 6.11
CA GLU A 182 53.28 -19.70 5.03
C GLU A 182 52.79 -21.04 4.43
N GLY A 183 52.89 -21.19 3.10
CA GLY A 183 53.15 -22.47 2.45
C GLY A 183 52.00 -23.47 2.25
N GLN A 184 51.45 -23.52 1.03
CA GLN A 184 51.10 -24.81 0.41
C GLN A 184 51.06 -24.75 -1.13
N GLN A 185 52.22 -25.11 -1.68
CA GLN A 185 52.47 -26.02 -2.80
C GLN A 185 51.40 -26.23 -3.89
N LEU A 186 51.80 -25.78 -5.09
CA LEU A 186 51.46 -26.26 -6.43
C LEU A 186 50.96 -27.71 -6.53
N THR A 187 49.82 -27.89 -7.21
CA THR A 187 49.65 -28.98 -8.18
C THR A 187 48.88 -28.47 -9.40
N ASP A 188 49.57 -28.51 -10.54
CA ASP A 188 48.99 -28.35 -11.88
C ASP A 188 47.94 -29.42 -12.14
N THR A 189 46.79 -29.02 -12.68
CA THR A 189 45.91 -29.95 -13.40
C THR A 189 45.38 -29.25 -14.64
N GLU A 190 45.91 -29.69 -15.76
CA GLU A 190 45.50 -29.38 -17.13
C GLU A 190 44.00 -29.66 -17.32
N VAL A 191 43.29 -28.74 -17.97
CA VAL A 191 41.97 -29.02 -18.56
C VAL A 191 42.03 -28.66 -20.04
N PRO A 192 41.68 -29.60 -20.94
CA PRO A 192 41.85 -29.45 -22.37
C PRO A 192 40.81 -28.53 -23.01
N THR A 193 41.29 -27.71 -23.92
CA THR A 193 40.57 -27.07 -25.03
C THR A 193 39.82 -28.11 -25.85
N ASN A 194 38.52 -27.87 -26.07
CA ASN A 194 37.76 -28.58 -27.10
C ASN A 194 37.17 -27.55 -28.07
N GLU A 195 37.82 -27.42 -29.22
CA GLU A 195 37.32 -26.77 -30.42
C GLU A 195 36.42 -27.75 -31.19
N SER A 196 35.22 -27.31 -31.54
CA SER A 196 34.36 -27.88 -32.59
C SER A 196 33.11 -26.99 -32.65
N GLY A 197 32.94 -26.06 -33.60
CA GLY A 197 32.89 -26.35 -35.03
C GLY A 197 31.45 -26.75 -35.41
N LYS A 198 30.64 -25.80 -35.89
CA LYS A 198 29.63 -26.05 -36.93
C LYS A 198 28.98 -24.75 -37.42
N GLU A 199 29.33 -24.38 -38.64
CA GLU A 199 28.46 -23.66 -39.57
C GLU A 199 27.14 -24.41 -39.75
N ALA A 200 26.03 -23.67 -39.79
CA ALA A 200 24.84 -24.05 -40.54
C ALA A 200 24.10 -22.79 -40.96
N THR A 201 24.24 -22.47 -42.25
CA THR A 201 23.32 -21.67 -43.05
C THR A 201 21.93 -22.30 -43.06
N SER A 202 20.86 -21.51 -42.95
CA SER A 202 19.63 -21.76 -43.71
C SER A 202 18.70 -20.55 -43.71
N ASP A 203 18.59 -19.92 -44.88
CA ASP A 203 17.37 -19.29 -45.37
C ASP A 203 16.14 -20.17 -45.09
N THR A 204 15.06 -19.63 -44.52
CA THR A 204 13.71 -20.04 -44.95
C THR A 204 12.64 -18.98 -44.63
N LYS A 205 11.99 -18.53 -45.71
CA LYS A 205 10.55 -18.23 -45.89
C LYS A 205 9.83 -17.25 -44.96
N ALA A 206 9.46 -16.16 -45.62
CA ALA A 206 8.16 -15.51 -45.50
C ALA A 206 6.98 -16.48 -45.73
N GLY A 207 5.88 -16.18 -45.05
CA GLY A 207 4.54 -16.70 -45.33
C GLY A 207 3.98 -17.51 -44.18
N ASP A 208 3.19 -16.86 -43.32
CA ASP A 208 1.98 -17.52 -42.84
C ASP A 208 0.87 -16.50 -42.63
N GLU A 209 -0.23 -16.77 -43.30
CA GLU A 209 -1.45 -16.00 -43.35
C GLU A 209 -2.25 -16.38 -42.12
N HIS A 210 -2.44 -15.47 -41.17
CA HIS A 210 -3.32 -15.77 -40.03
C HIS A 210 -4.77 -15.70 -40.50
N GLU A 211 -5.22 -16.88 -40.89
CA GLU A 211 -6.59 -17.35 -40.99
C GLU A 211 -7.45 -16.73 -39.87
N THR A 212 -8.44 -15.94 -40.29
CA THR A 212 -9.49 -15.41 -39.43
C THR A 212 -10.37 -16.56 -38.98
N ASP A 213 -10.30 -16.92 -37.70
CA ASP A 213 -11.25 -17.81 -37.03
C ASP A 213 -12.67 -17.18 -37.08
N PRO A 214 -13.65 -17.80 -37.79
CA PRO A 214 -15.01 -17.33 -37.81
C PRO A 214 -15.87 -18.20 -36.89
N THR A 215 -15.61 -18.19 -35.59
CA THR A 215 -16.51 -18.84 -34.62
C THR A 215 -16.81 -17.97 -33.39
N HIS A 216 -17.17 -16.71 -33.61
CA HIS A 216 -18.01 -15.99 -32.65
C HIS A 216 -19.46 -15.93 -33.16
N PRO A 217 -20.44 -16.58 -32.49
CA PRO A 217 -21.84 -16.36 -32.80
C PRO A 217 -22.20 -14.90 -32.54
N ALA A 218 -22.96 -14.32 -33.47
CA ALA A 218 -23.43 -12.94 -33.41
C ALA A 218 -24.13 -12.62 -32.07
N PRO A 219 -24.04 -11.38 -31.57
CA PRO A 219 -24.82 -10.96 -30.42
C PRO A 219 -26.31 -11.12 -30.74
N VAL A 220 -27.00 -11.91 -29.92
CA VAL A 220 -28.45 -12.06 -29.95
C VAL A 220 -29.05 -10.68 -29.68
N ARG A 221 -29.52 -10.06 -30.75
CA ARG A 221 -30.32 -8.84 -30.74
C ARG A 221 -31.67 -9.22 -30.14
N GLY A 222 -31.80 -9.05 -28.83
CA GLY A 222 -33.06 -9.18 -28.12
C GLY A 222 -34.02 -8.10 -28.63
N SER A 223 -34.95 -8.50 -29.47
CA SER A 223 -36.13 -7.71 -29.83
C SER A 223 -37.03 -7.65 -28.60
N ASP A 224 -36.84 -6.63 -27.77
CA ASP A 224 -37.81 -6.25 -26.75
C ASP A 224 -38.94 -5.47 -27.42
N GLU A 225 -39.79 -6.20 -28.15
CA GLU A 225 -41.08 -5.72 -28.59
C GLU A 225 -42.15 -6.27 -27.64
N GLY A 226 -42.54 -5.47 -26.66
CA GLY A 226 -43.82 -5.70 -26.02
C GLY A 226 -44.05 -5.03 -24.67
N ARG A 227 -44.92 -3.99 -24.72
CA ARG A 227 -46.05 -3.79 -23.78
C ARG A 227 -45.65 -3.29 -22.38
N VAL A 228 -46.29 -2.30 -21.75
CA VAL A 228 -47.65 -1.74 -21.82
C VAL A 228 -47.53 -0.25 -21.43
N GLU A 229 -48.05 0.64 -22.26
CA GLU A 229 -48.44 1.99 -21.83
C GLU A 229 -49.60 1.86 -20.83
N SER A 230 -49.43 2.39 -19.62
CA SER A 230 -50.55 2.74 -18.76
C SER A 230 -50.37 4.18 -18.32
N GLU A 231 -51.08 5.06 -19.02
CA GLU A 231 -51.41 6.40 -18.57
C GLU A 231 -52.29 6.29 -17.33
N ALA A 232 -51.94 7.04 -16.28
CA ALA A 232 -52.89 7.47 -15.26
C ALA A 232 -52.56 8.92 -14.87
N PRO A 233 -53.47 9.88 -15.10
CA PRO A 233 -53.33 11.23 -14.58
C PRO A 233 -53.87 11.28 -13.14
N GLY A 234 -53.10 11.87 -12.24
CA GLY A 234 -53.46 12.02 -10.84
C GLY A 234 -52.71 13.18 -10.20
N GLU A 235 -53.00 14.39 -10.65
CA GLU A 235 -52.61 15.63 -9.98
C GLU A 235 -53.39 15.84 -8.67
N ALA A 236 -52.67 16.42 -7.70
CA ALA A 236 -53.07 17.20 -6.52
C ALA A 236 -53.28 16.47 -5.17
N PRO A 237 -53.08 17.14 -4.01
CA PRO A 237 -52.54 18.49 -3.77
C PRO A 237 -51.29 18.54 -2.86
N ARG A 238 -50.52 19.62 -3.02
CA ARG A 238 -49.45 20.05 -2.11
C ARG A 238 -50.03 20.41 -0.73
N SER A 239 -49.67 19.65 0.29
CA SER A 239 -49.84 20.02 1.69
C SER A 239 -48.57 20.72 2.20
N ALA A 240 -48.74 22.01 2.49
CA ALA A 240 -48.21 22.83 3.60
C ALA A 240 -46.73 22.71 4.09
N PRO A 241 -46.15 23.84 4.55
CA PRO A 241 -44.73 23.95 4.88
C PRO A 241 -44.38 23.26 6.22
N GLU A 242 -43.23 22.59 6.24
CA GLU A 242 -42.57 22.09 7.46
C GLU A 242 -42.27 23.23 8.44
N GLU A 243 -42.72 23.05 9.68
CA GLU A 243 -42.25 23.81 10.83
C GLU A 243 -40.74 23.59 11.03
N PRO A 244 -39.95 24.64 11.30
CA PRO A 244 -38.55 24.48 11.66
C PRO A 244 -38.45 23.84 13.07
N PRO A 245 -37.54 22.87 13.30
CA PRO A 245 -37.34 22.31 14.62
C PRO A 245 -36.85 23.37 15.60
N ALA A 246 -37.47 23.36 16.79
CA ALA A 246 -37.11 24.21 17.91
C ALA A 246 -35.61 24.12 18.23
N LYS A 247 -34.98 25.28 18.41
CA LYS A 247 -33.63 25.41 18.92
C LYS A 247 -33.57 24.80 20.32
N VAL A 248 -32.92 23.64 20.45
CA VAL A 248 -32.51 23.10 21.75
C VAL A 248 -31.30 23.91 22.20
N GLU A 249 -31.53 24.85 23.12
CA GLU A 249 -30.47 25.44 23.94
C GLU A 249 -29.83 24.34 24.77
N LEU A 250 -28.67 23.85 24.35
CA LEU A 250 -27.78 23.09 25.22
C LEU A 250 -27.21 24.06 26.26
N ALA A 251 -27.75 23.95 27.47
CA ALA A 251 -27.17 24.55 28.66
C ALA A 251 -25.71 24.09 28.81
N SER A 252 -24.80 25.05 28.87
CA SER A 252 -23.39 24.86 29.16
C SER A 252 -23.24 24.60 30.65
N GLU A 253 -23.14 23.34 31.04
CA GLU A 253 -22.67 22.98 32.39
C GLU A 253 -21.19 23.35 32.54
N LYS A 254 -20.94 24.35 33.39
CA LYS A 254 -19.59 24.70 33.86
C LYS A 254 -18.95 23.51 34.59
N PRO A 255 -17.71 23.13 34.27
CA PRO A 255 -16.97 22.21 35.12
C PRO A 255 -16.68 22.87 36.47
N LYS A 256 -17.15 22.20 37.53
CA LYS A 256 -16.92 22.51 38.94
C LYS A 256 -15.43 22.28 39.23
N ALA A 257 -14.72 23.32 39.63
CA ALA A 257 -13.35 23.24 40.10
C ALA A 257 -13.26 22.24 41.26
N ALA A 258 -12.54 21.13 41.05
CA ALA A 258 -12.16 20.23 42.11
C ALA A 258 -11.01 20.88 42.88
N SER A 259 -11.30 21.10 44.15
CA SER A 259 -10.42 21.65 45.18
C SER A 259 -9.16 20.81 45.36
N GLU A 260 -8.03 21.52 45.45
CA GLU A 260 -6.79 21.08 46.07
C GLU A 260 -7.06 20.59 47.50
N GLY A 261 -6.49 19.44 47.85
CA GLY A 261 -6.51 18.95 49.21
C GLY A 261 -5.64 17.69 49.34
N GLY A 262 -4.51 17.81 50.06
CA GLY A 262 -3.77 16.63 50.48
C GLY A 262 -2.28 16.85 50.73
N LEU A 263 -1.94 17.75 51.64
CA LEU A 263 -0.70 17.66 52.41
C LEU A 263 -0.74 16.40 53.29
N GLY A 264 0.36 15.65 53.35
CA GLY A 264 0.63 14.59 54.31
C GLY A 264 2.05 14.08 54.09
N GLU A 265 3.05 14.72 54.68
CA GLU A 265 3.63 14.38 55.99
C GLU A 265 4.39 13.03 56.01
N SER A 266 5.71 13.17 55.96
CA SER A 266 6.73 12.51 56.80
C SER A 266 6.44 11.12 57.40
N GLY A 267 7.32 10.18 57.07
CA GLY A 267 7.58 8.98 57.87
C GLY A 267 8.97 8.46 57.60
N SER A 268 9.80 8.47 58.65
CA SER A 268 11.22 8.12 58.78
C SER A 268 11.67 6.77 58.21
#